data_AF-A0A4R3HQA7-F1
#
_entry.id   AF-A0A4R3HQA7-F1
#
_cell.length_a   1.000
_cell.length_b   1.000
_cell.length_c   1.000
_cell.angle_alpha   90.00
_cell.angle_beta   90.00
_cell.angle_gamma   90.00
#
_symmetry.space_group_name_H-M   'P 1'
#
loop_
_entity.id
_entity.type
_entity.pdbx_description
1 polymer ?
#
loop_
_entity_poly.entity_id
_entity_poly.type
_entity_poly.pdbx_seq_one_letter_code
_entity_poly.pdbx_strand_id
1 'polypeptide(L)'
;MNKSQYKRLCLVLLAPLLFAGFISSNTFLRSERNHWLLCEGISGEQEFCRRGTYTDHGDFYDSIKKKYPAWFLVEFPFHEKAVKLEVQVRQRVAFADEIIGTEPSFGYKEKAAYMDQMVGRKALISLGIIKDAKSEFVEALPEVFLACNYLSMDNKEPRVYMAHCKGEGWIGAITFKASAETELMLQGIKNQYYKELDDLEFNFWIDRISAWLIYVVLFLILSLIVYLIRTSINYVRFGSKKNIRTTELASK
;
A
#
# COMPACT_ATOMS: atom_id res chain seq x y z
N MET A 1 -34.98 11.74 33.26
CA MET A 1 -34.81 12.18 31.87
C MET A 1 -35.62 11.24 30.99
N ASN A 2 -36.56 11.74 30.19
CA ASN A 2 -37.43 10.85 29.38
C ASN A 2 -36.64 10.22 28.22
N LYS A 3 -37.06 9.02 27.78
CA LYS A 3 -36.42 8.25 26.69
C LYS A 3 -36.20 9.08 25.41
N SER A 4 -37.11 10.00 25.09
CA SER A 4 -37.01 10.88 23.92
C SER A 4 -35.93 11.99 24.06
N GLN A 5 -35.70 12.49 25.28
CA GLN A 5 -34.67 13.49 25.57
C GLN A 5 -33.27 12.85 25.53
N TYR A 6 -33.12 11.61 26.01
CA TYR A 6 -31.88 10.85 25.88
C TYR A 6 -31.55 10.54 24.41
N LYS A 7 -32.54 10.11 23.62
CA LYS A 7 -32.40 9.89 22.17
C LYS A 7 -31.93 11.16 21.44
N ARG A 8 -32.54 12.32 21.73
CA ARG A 8 -32.13 13.61 21.16
C ARG A 8 -30.71 14.01 21.60
N LEU A 9 -30.33 13.74 22.84
CA LEU A 9 -28.99 14.05 23.34
C LEU A 9 -27.92 13.19 22.65
N CYS A 10 -28.16 11.88 22.51
CA CYS A 10 -27.29 11.00 21.73
C CYS A 10 -27.20 11.46 20.28
N LEU A 11 -28.29 11.85 19.63
CA LEU A 11 -28.25 12.27 18.24
C LEU A 11 -27.47 13.59 18.05
N VAL A 12 -27.59 14.54 18.97
CA VAL A 12 -26.92 15.85 18.89
C VAL A 12 -25.43 15.79 19.27
N LEU A 13 -25.01 14.85 20.13
CA LEU A 13 -23.60 14.74 20.55
C LEU A 13 -22.87 13.59 19.85
N LEU A 14 -23.47 12.41 19.74
CA LEU A 14 -22.82 11.22 19.18
C LEU A 14 -22.64 11.34 17.68
N ALA A 15 -23.65 11.86 16.96
CA ALA A 15 -23.58 11.92 15.50
C ALA A 15 -22.47 12.88 15.01
N PRO A 16 -22.31 14.11 15.53
CA PRO A 16 -21.19 14.98 15.13
C PRO A 16 -19.83 14.45 15.53
N LEU A 17 -19.70 13.78 16.69
CA LEU A 17 -18.45 13.16 17.13
C LEU A 17 -18.06 11.96 16.26
N LEU A 18 -19.01 11.12 15.88
CA LEU A 18 -18.77 10.04 14.91
C LEU A 18 -18.44 10.59 13.52
N PHE A 19 -19.09 11.67 13.10
CA PHE A 19 -18.78 12.33 11.83
C PHE A 19 -17.39 12.97 11.85
N ALA A 20 -17.01 13.60 12.96
CA ALA A 20 -15.66 14.13 13.16
C ALA A 20 -14.61 13.01 13.16
N GLY A 21 -14.91 11.85 13.75
CA GLY A 21 -14.06 10.66 13.68
C GLY A 21 -13.95 10.04 12.30
N PHE A 22 -15.04 10.04 11.54
CA PHE A 22 -15.02 9.62 10.14
C PHE A 22 -14.15 10.56 9.30
N ILE A 23 -14.32 11.88 9.46
CA ILE A 23 -13.52 12.87 8.74
C ILE A 23 -12.06 12.73 9.14
N SER A 24 -11.72 12.76 10.43
CA SER A 24 -10.31 12.70 10.87
C SER A 24 -9.63 11.40 10.44
N SER A 25 -10.28 10.24 10.58
CA SER A 25 -9.71 8.98 10.09
C SER A 25 -9.49 9.02 8.57
N ASN A 26 -10.38 9.61 7.79
CA ASN A 26 -10.17 9.76 6.35
C ASN A 26 -9.12 10.80 5.97
N THR A 27 -8.91 11.86 6.74
CA THR A 27 -7.94 12.91 6.41
C THR A 27 -6.53 12.53 6.88
N PHE A 28 -6.37 12.05 8.11
CA PHE A 28 -5.07 11.74 8.70
C PHE A 28 -4.51 10.41 8.18
N LEU A 29 -5.32 9.35 8.10
CA LEU A 29 -4.86 8.04 7.61
C LEU A 29 -4.73 7.99 6.08
N ARG A 30 -5.04 9.08 5.37
CA ARG A 30 -4.81 9.17 3.91
C ARG A 30 -3.33 9.40 3.59
N SER A 31 -2.57 10.03 4.48
CA SER A 31 -1.13 10.27 4.31
C SER A 31 -0.32 8.96 4.35
N GLU A 32 -0.82 7.95 5.07
CA GLU A 32 -0.16 6.65 5.24
C GLU A 32 -0.60 5.61 4.20
N ARG A 33 -1.22 6.02 3.08
CA ARG A 33 -1.68 5.06 2.07
C ARG A 33 -0.61 4.65 1.07
N ASN A 34 0.49 5.41 0.96
CA ASN A 34 1.51 5.14 -0.02
C ASN A 34 2.79 4.71 0.68
N HIS A 35 3.21 3.49 0.39
CA HIS A 35 4.44 2.89 0.90
C HIS A 35 5.31 2.44 -0.27
N TRP A 36 6.61 2.36 -0.01
CA TRP A 36 7.55 1.71 -0.90
C TRP A 36 8.18 0.52 -0.20
N LEU A 37 8.54 -0.50 -0.98
CA LEU A 37 9.23 -1.71 -0.54
C LEU A 37 10.50 -1.87 -1.37
N LEU A 38 11.67 -1.82 -0.72
CA LEU A 38 12.95 -2.10 -1.36
C LEU A 38 13.38 -3.52 -1.05
N CYS A 39 13.57 -4.34 -2.08
CA CYS A 39 13.98 -5.74 -1.95
C CYS A 39 15.41 -5.97 -2.45
N GLU A 40 16.29 -6.41 -1.55
CA GLU A 40 17.64 -6.86 -1.84
C GLU A 40 17.68 -8.39 -1.82
N GLY A 41 18.08 -9.01 -2.93
CA GLY A 41 18.15 -10.46 -3.04
C GLY A 41 19.37 -11.02 -2.36
N ILE A 42 19.19 -12.09 -1.58
CA ILE A 42 20.27 -12.84 -0.93
C ILE A 42 20.49 -14.22 -1.60
N SER A 43 19.81 -14.48 -2.73
CA SER A 43 19.75 -15.73 -3.52
C SER A 43 18.63 -16.69 -3.11
N GLY A 44 18.09 -17.42 -4.10
CA GLY A 44 16.99 -18.36 -3.93
C GLY A 44 15.65 -17.69 -3.60
N GLU A 45 14.89 -18.30 -2.69
CA GLU A 45 13.56 -17.83 -2.25
C GLU A 45 13.63 -16.71 -1.21
N GLN A 46 14.82 -16.41 -0.67
CA GLN A 46 14.96 -15.45 0.43
C GLN A 46 15.16 -14.03 -0.08
N GLU A 47 14.10 -13.23 0.10
CA GLU A 47 14.09 -11.80 -0.15
C GLU A 47 14.30 -11.01 1.13
N PHE A 48 15.30 -10.12 1.14
CA PHE A 48 15.42 -9.13 2.20
C PHE A 48 14.75 -7.83 1.74
N CYS A 49 13.48 -7.66 2.09
CA CYS A 49 12.76 -6.44 1.79
C CYS A 49 12.62 -5.55 3.02
N ARG A 50 12.74 -4.24 2.82
CA ARG A 50 12.44 -3.23 3.83
C ARG A 50 11.49 -2.18 3.27
N ARG A 51 10.51 -1.84 4.10
CA ARG A 51 9.47 -0.87 3.81
C ARG A 51 9.87 0.52 4.28
N GLY A 52 9.39 1.55 3.59
CA GLY A 52 9.31 2.90 4.12
C GLY A 52 8.08 3.65 3.59
N THR A 53 7.94 4.91 4.02
CA THR A 53 6.85 5.79 3.59
C THR A 53 7.37 6.82 2.58
N TYR A 54 6.53 7.33 1.69
CA TYR A 54 6.97 8.33 0.70
C TYR A 54 7.39 9.66 1.34
N THR A 55 6.85 10.00 2.51
CA THR A 55 7.24 11.20 3.27
C THR A 55 8.56 11.01 4.01
N ASP A 56 8.92 9.76 4.29
CA ASP A 56 10.15 9.36 4.95
C ASP A 56 11.06 8.72 3.90
N HIS A 57 11.54 9.54 2.96
CA HIS A 57 12.76 9.25 2.18
C HIS A 57 13.95 9.27 3.16
N GLY A 58 13.93 8.35 4.10
CA GLY A 58 14.91 8.28 5.18
C GLY A 58 16.28 7.83 4.67
N ASP A 59 17.26 7.90 5.56
CA ASP A 59 18.65 7.51 5.33
C ASP A 59 18.79 6.09 4.74
N PHE A 60 17.83 5.21 5.01
CA PHE A 60 17.83 3.84 4.50
C PHE A 60 17.59 3.76 2.98
N TYR A 61 16.57 4.46 2.46
CA TYR A 61 16.29 4.51 1.02
C TYR A 61 17.50 5.07 0.26
N ASP A 62 18.02 6.19 0.76
CA ASP A 62 19.17 6.87 0.17
C ASP A 62 20.46 6.05 0.28
N SER A 63 20.72 5.40 1.41
CA SER A 63 21.93 4.58 1.59
C SER A 63 21.93 3.34 0.70
N ILE A 64 20.79 2.66 0.55
CA ILE A 64 20.67 1.50 -0.33
C ILE A 64 20.75 1.89 -1.80
N LYS A 65 20.02 2.94 -2.20
CA LYS A 65 20.05 3.43 -3.59
C LYS A 65 21.42 3.97 -3.98
N LYS A 66 22.19 4.54 -3.04
CA LYS A 66 23.59 4.92 -3.27
C LYS A 66 24.51 3.70 -3.41
N LYS A 67 24.26 2.62 -2.69
CA LYS A 67 25.08 1.40 -2.72
C LYS A 67 24.89 0.59 -4.01
N TYR A 68 23.68 0.59 -4.56
CA TYR A 68 23.34 -0.19 -5.76
C TYR A 68 22.76 0.69 -6.86
N PRO A 69 23.42 0.82 -8.03
CA PRO A 69 23.01 1.78 -9.07
C PRO A 69 21.79 1.33 -9.90
N ALA A 70 21.39 0.06 -9.80
CA ALA A 70 20.43 -0.56 -10.71
C ALA A 70 19.30 -1.29 -9.97
N TRP A 71 18.07 -0.91 -10.31
CA TRP A 71 16.83 -1.38 -9.70
C TRP A 71 15.75 -1.49 -10.76
N PHE A 72 14.78 -2.37 -10.57
CA PHE A 72 13.57 -2.45 -11.39
C PHE A 72 12.32 -2.34 -10.53
N LEU A 73 11.25 -1.83 -11.16
CA LEU A 73 9.93 -1.75 -10.58
C LEU A 73 9.19 -3.08 -10.78
N VAL A 74 8.47 -3.52 -9.75
CA VAL A 74 7.58 -4.66 -9.82
C VAL A 74 6.16 -4.17 -9.61
N GLU A 75 5.30 -4.45 -10.59
CA GLU A 75 3.88 -4.23 -10.50
C GLU A 75 3.16 -5.53 -10.15
N PHE A 76 2.29 -5.40 -9.17
CA PHE A 76 1.36 -6.44 -8.76
C PHE A 76 -0.05 -6.07 -9.23
N PRO A 77 -0.95 -7.06 -9.39
CA PRO A 77 -2.35 -6.81 -9.74
C PRO A 77 -2.92 -5.65 -8.93
N PHE A 78 -3.61 -4.72 -9.60
CA PHE A 78 -4.33 -3.67 -8.90
C PHE A 78 -5.48 -4.29 -8.11
N HIS A 79 -5.27 -4.45 -6.80
CA HIS A 79 -6.34 -4.70 -5.87
C HIS A 79 -6.85 -3.35 -5.35
N GLU A 80 -8.17 -3.17 -5.24
CA GLU A 80 -8.77 -2.03 -4.51
C GLU A 80 -8.45 -2.15 -3.00
N LYS A 81 -7.18 -1.98 -2.66
CA LYS A 81 -6.69 -2.10 -1.30
C LYS A 81 -6.70 -0.75 -0.61
N ALA A 82 -6.78 -0.80 0.71
CA ALA A 82 -6.75 0.39 1.54
C ALA A 82 -5.40 1.14 1.46
N VAL A 83 -4.35 0.42 1.05
CA VAL A 83 -2.95 0.85 1.00
C VAL A 83 -2.34 0.48 -0.35
N LYS A 84 -1.47 1.34 -0.87
CA LYS A 84 -0.66 1.16 -2.09
C LYS A 84 0.80 0.92 -1.70
N LEU A 85 1.38 -0.15 -2.24
CA LEU A 85 2.78 -0.52 -2.03
C LEU A 85 3.51 -0.57 -3.38
N GLU A 86 4.43 0.37 -3.60
CA GLU A 86 5.34 0.35 -4.75
C GLU A 86 6.55 -0.53 -4.43
N VAL A 87 6.84 -1.51 -5.28
CA VAL A 87 7.93 -2.46 -5.03
C VAL A 87 9.08 -2.17 -5.98
N GLN A 88 10.27 -1.97 -5.44
CA GLN A 88 11.49 -1.87 -6.22
C GLN A 88 12.47 -2.94 -5.77
N VAL A 89 13.00 -3.67 -6.74
CA VAL A 89 13.87 -4.82 -6.50
C VAL A 89 15.25 -4.52 -7.10
N ARG A 90 16.30 -4.90 -6.38
CA ARG A 90 17.68 -4.76 -6.85
C ARG A 90 17.88 -5.57 -8.14
N GLN A 91 18.74 -5.09 -9.03
CA GLN A 91 19.08 -5.75 -10.29
C GLN A 91 19.37 -7.25 -10.17
N ARG A 92 18.82 -8.04 -11.11
CA ARG A 92 19.03 -9.49 -11.24
C ARG A 92 18.90 -9.97 -12.68
N VAL A 93 19.29 -11.23 -12.90
CA VAL A 93 19.07 -11.94 -14.15
C VAL A 93 17.94 -12.94 -13.96
N ALA A 94 16.99 -12.92 -14.89
CA ALA A 94 15.93 -13.90 -15.05
C ALA A 94 16.16 -14.68 -16.35
N PHE A 95 15.80 -15.96 -16.34
CA PHE A 95 15.86 -16.83 -17.50
C PHE A 95 14.44 -17.18 -17.94
N ALA A 96 14.16 -16.94 -19.22
CA ALA A 96 12.93 -17.34 -19.87
C ALA A 96 13.14 -18.62 -20.66
N ASP A 97 12.28 -19.61 -20.41
CA ASP A 97 12.20 -20.82 -21.23
C ASP A 97 11.68 -20.49 -22.64
N GLU A 98 10.83 -19.46 -22.75
CA GLU A 98 10.20 -19.04 -24.00
C GLU A 98 9.64 -17.62 -23.89
N ILE A 99 9.83 -16.80 -24.93
CA ILE A 99 9.07 -15.57 -25.15
C ILE A 99 7.77 -15.94 -25.85
N ILE A 100 6.63 -15.61 -25.24
CA ILE A 100 5.31 -16.00 -25.75
C ILE A 100 4.57 -14.85 -26.44
N GLY A 101 5.00 -13.60 -26.22
CA GLY A 101 4.37 -12.44 -26.83
C GLY A 101 5.22 -11.19 -26.70
N THR A 102 5.01 -10.27 -27.64
CA THR A 102 5.64 -8.96 -27.61
C THR A 102 4.63 -7.87 -27.95
N GLU A 103 4.78 -6.71 -27.32
CA GLU A 103 3.92 -5.56 -27.57
C GLU A 103 4.78 -4.28 -27.59
N PRO A 104 4.94 -3.62 -28.75
CA PRO A 104 5.66 -2.35 -28.80
C PRO A 104 4.88 -1.25 -28.06
N SER A 105 5.61 -0.39 -27.36
CA SER A 105 5.01 0.82 -26.77
C SER A 105 4.46 1.77 -27.84
N PHE A 106 3.55 2.66 -27.46
CA PHE A 106 2.77 3.51 -28.37
C PHE A 106 3.59 4.25 -29.46
N GLY A 107 4.82 4.66 -29.15
CA GLY A 107 5.72 5.35 -30.08
C GLY A 107 6.65 4.46 -30.92
N TYR A 108 6.51 3.13 -30.85
CA TYR A 108 7.39 2.15 -31.50
C TYR A 108 6.62 1.07 -32.27
N LYS A 109 5.36 1.34 -32.64
CA LYS A 109 4.49 0.34 -33.28
C LYS A 109 5.05 -0.20 -34.60
N GLU A 110 5.84 0.60 -35.30
CA GLU A 110 6.57 0.22 -36.51
C GLU A 110 7.63 -0.88 -36.27
N LYS A 111 7.99 -1.12 -35.00
CA LYS A 111 8.91 -2.18 -34.58
C LYS A 111 8.21 -3.48 -34.18
N ALA A 112 6.88 -3.57 -34.29
CA ALA A 112 6.13 -4.79 -33.97
C ALA A 112 6.71 -6.03 -34.66
N ALA A 113 6.84 -6.01 -35.98
CA ALA A 113 7.33 -7.15 -36.75
C ALA A 113 8.78 -7.55 -36.40
N TYR A 114 9.60 -6.59 -35.98
CA TYR A 114 10.96 -6.86 -35.50
C TYR A 114 10.92 -7.54 -34.12
N MET A 115 10.06 -7.05 -33.21
CA MET A 115 9.90 -7.64 -31.89
C MET A 115 9.29 -9.05 -31.94
N ASP A 116 8.35 -9.29 -32.86
CA ASP A 116 7.71 -10.59 -33.03
C ASP A 116 8.69 -11.71 -33.43
N GLN A 117 9.86 -11.38 -33.97
CA GLN A 117 10.94 -12.35 -34.25
C GLN A 117 11.52 -12.98 -32.98
N MET A 118 11.29 -12.37 -31.82
CA MET A 118 11.72 -12.91 -30.53
C MET A 118 10.78 -14.01 -30.00
N VAL A 119 9.55 -14.09 -30.49
CA VAL A 119 8.55 -15.07 -30.02
C VAL A 119 9.02 -16.50 -30.32
N GLY A 120 8.83 -17.40 -29.36
CA GLY A 120 9.29 -18.79 -29.40
C GLY A 120 10.75 -18.99 -29.00
N ARG A 121 11.51 -17.92 -28.71
CA ARG A 121 12.93 -18.01 -28.34
C ARG A 121 13.14 -17.99 -26.82
N LYS A 122 14.25 -18.58 -26.38
CA LYS A 122 14.77 -18.45 -25.02
C LYS A 122 15.38 -17.07 -24.81
N ALA A 123 15.33 -16.58 -23.57
CA ALA A 123 15.90 -15.27 -23.26
C ALA A 123 16.59 -15.21 -21.91
N LEU A 124 17.67 -14.42 -21.86
CA LEU A 124 18.29 -13.94 -20.63
C LEU A 124 17.84 -12.50 -20.41
N ILE A 125 17.11 -12.29 -19.32
CA ILE A 125 16.43 -11.04 -19.00
C ILE A 125 17.17 -10.37 -17.84
N SER A 126 17.90 -9.30 -18.13
CA SER A 126 18.47 -8.42 -17.13
C SER A 126 17.38 -7.48 -16.61
N LEU A 127 16.91 -7.74 -15.39
CA LEU A 127 15.95 -6.93 -14.66
C LEU A 127 16.70 -5.88 -13.83
N GLY A 128 16.45 -4.60 -14.08
CA GLY A 128 17.09 -3.48 -13.39
C GLY A 128 18.36 -3.06 -14.12
N ILE A 129 18.21 -2.21 -15.12
CA ILE A 129 19.27 -1.81 -16.03
C ILE A 129 19.72 -0.37 -15.78
N ILE A 130 21.03 -0.13 -15.94
CA ILE A 130 21.61 1.21 -15.92
C ILE A 130 21.23 1.93 -17.22
N LYS A 131 21.19 3.28 -17.19
CA LYS A 131 20.56 4.21 -18.14
C LYS A 131 20.78 3.94 -19.65
N ASP A 132 21.80 3.18 -20.03
CA ASP A 132 22.21 2.94 -21.42
C ASP A 132 22.24 1.47 -21.86
N ALA A 133 21.94 0.51 -20.98
CA ALA A 133 21.87 -0.88 -21.39
C ALA A 133 20.68 -1.11 -22.33
N LYS A 134 20.91 -1.94 -23.35
CA LYS A 134 19.93 -2.25 -24.39
C LYS A 134 19.81 -3.75 -24.56
N SER A 135 18.62 -4.17 -24.93
CA SER A 135 18.34 -5.52 -25.37
C SER A 135 19.05 -5.75 -26.70
N GLU A 136 19.73 -6.89 -26.80
CA GLU A 136 20.46 -7.32 -27.98
C GLU A 136 19.87 -8.62 -28.51
N PHE A 137 19.55 -8.61 -29.79
CA PHE A 137 19.00 -9.74 -30.51
C PHE A 137 19.84 -9.93 -31.77
N VAL A 138 20.50 -11.08 -31.85
CA VAL A 138 21.23 -11.50 -33.05
C VAL A 138 20.51 -12.75 -33.55
N GLU A 139 20.04 -12.71 -34.80
CA GLU A 139 19.28 -13.82 -35.41
C GLU A 139 20.04 -15.16 -35.34
N ALA A 140 21.38 -15.12 -35.44
CA ALA A 140 22.23 -16.30 -35.41
C ALA A 140 22.46 -16.91 -34.01
N LEU A 141 22.10 -16.22 -32.93
CA LEU A 141 22.24 -16.74 -31.57
C LEU A 141 20.95 -17.48 -31.16
N PRO A 142 21.03 -18.53 -30.33
CA PRO A 142 19.85 -19.24 -29.84
C PRO A 142 19.09 -18.45 -28.76
N GLU A 143 19.76 -17.55 -28.06
CA GLU A 143 19.23 -16.80 -26.91
C GLU A 143 19.10 -15.32 -27.22
N VAL A 144 18.08 -14.68 -26.64
CA VAL A 144 17.86 -13.23 -26.72
C VAL A 144 18.30 -12.59 -25.42
N PHE A 145 19.04 -11.48 -25.48
CA PHE A 145 19.40 -10.70 -24.30
C PHE A 145 18.44 -9.52 -24.15
N LEU A 146 17.69 -9.49 -23.06
CA LEU A 146 16.71 -8.45 -22.79
C LEU A 146 17.13 -7.58 -21.62
N ALA A 147 16.98 -6.27 -21.78
CA ALA A 147 17.33 -5.24 -20.82
C ALA A 147 16.05 -4.53 -20.37
N CYS A 148 15.62 -4.75 -19.13
CA CYS A 148 14.27 -4.40 -18.67
C CYS A 148 14.30 -3.69 -17.31
N ASN A 149 13.38 -2.76 -17.08
CA ASN A 149 13.30 -1.96 -15.84
C ASN A 149 11.98 -2.11 -15.09
N TYR A 150 11.07 -2.90 -15.65
CA TYR A 150 9.75 -3.11 -15.11
C TYR A 150 9.34 -4.56 -15.29
N LEU A 151 8.71 -5.13 -14.27
CA LEU A 151 8.16 -6.47 -14.28
C LEU A 151 6.73 -6.42 -13.74
N SER A 152 5.77 -6.90 -14.52
CA SER A 152 4.39 -7.13 -14.09
C SER A 152 4.20 -8.59 -13.70
N MET A 153 3.64 -8.78 -12.50
CA MET A 153 3.26 -10.08 -11.94
C MET A 153 1.74 -10.35 -12.06
N ASP A 154 1.03 -9.60 -12.90
CA ASP A 154 -0.45 -9.65 -13.04
C ASP A 154 -0.98 -10.81 -13.92
N ASN A 155 -0.12 -11.78 -14.27
CA ASN A 155 -0.55 -12.89 -15.10
C ASN A 155 -1.22 -14.00 -14.26
N LYS A 156 -2.39 -14.43 -14.72
CA LYS A 156 -3.17 -15.52 -14.13
C LYS A 156 -2.56 -16.90 -14.41
N GLU A 157 -1.74 -17.00 -15.44
CA GLU A 157 -1.09 -18.25 -15.81
C GLU A 157 0.19 -18.49 -14.99
N PRO A 158 0.42 -19.72 -14.52
CA PRO A 158 1.62 -20.04 -13.78
C PRO A 158 2.85 -19.84 -14.67
N ARG A 159 3.91 -19.28 -14.08
CA ARG A 159 5.20 -19.02 -14.73
C ARG A 159 5.19 -18.01 -15.86
N VAL A 160 4.07 -17.36 -16.16
CA VAL A 160 4.01 -16.37 -17.23
C VAL A 160 4.14 -14.98 -16.61
N TYR A 161 5.04 -14.15 -17.14
CA TYR A 161 5.32 -12.82 -16.64
C TYR A 161 5.49 -11.85 -17.80
N MET A 162 5.34 -10.55 -17.53
CA MET A 162 5.54 -9.51 -18.53
C MET A 162 6.59 -8.52 -18.05
N ALA A 163 7.61 -8.25 -18.85
CA ALA A 163 8.64 -7.26 -18.55
C ALA A 163 8.64 -6.15 -19.60
N HIS A 164 8.86 -4.89 -19.19
CA HIS A 164 9.07 -3.81 -20.16
C HIS A 164 10.56 -3.60 -20.38
N CYS A 165 10.95 -3.79 -21.63
CA CYS A 165 12.33 -3.84 -22.06
C CYS A 165 12.61 -2.76 -23.10
N LYS A 166 13.88 -2.37 -23.18
CA LYS A 166 14.39 -1.38 -24.13
C LYS A 166 15.46 -2.03 -24.97
N GLY A 167 15.39 -1.87 -26.28
CA GLY A 167 16.44 -2.29 -27.20
C GLY A 167 16.88 -1.15 -28.11
N GLU A 168 17.59 -1.49 -29.18
CA GLU A 168 18.02 -0.50 -30.16
C GLU A 168 16.85 -0.06 -31.04
N GLY A 169 16.36 1.15 -30.76
CA GLY A 169 15.26 1.77 -31.53
C GLY A 169 13.88 1.19 -31.24
N TRP A 170 13.71 0.43 -30.15
CA TRP A 170 12.41 -0.06 -29.69
C TRP A 170 12.29 -0.05 -28.16
N ILE A 171 11.06 0.13 -27.67
CA ILE A 171 10.67 -0.07 -26.28
C ILE A 171 9.33 -0.82 -26.31
N GLY A 172 9.18 -1.84 -25.47
CA GLY A 172 7.95 -2.61 -25.46
C GLY A 172 7.87 -3.60 -24.30
N ALA A 173 6.69 -4.20 -24.16
CA ALA A 173 6.44 -5.30 -23.25
C ALA A 173 6.83 -6.62 -23.91
N ILE A 174 7.46 -7.49 -23.12
CA ILE A 174 7.82 -8.86 -23.48
C ILE A 174 7.14 -9.77 -22.49
N THR A 175 6.25 -10.63 -22.99
CA THR A 175 5.61 -11.67 -22.21
C THR A 175 6.41 -12.95 -22.36
N PHE A 176 6.80 -13.56 -21.25
CA PHE A 176 7.68 -14.72 -21.24
C PHE A 176 7.25 -15.76 -20.21
N LYS A 177 7.60 -17.01 -20.48
CA LYS A 177 7.50 -18.12 -19.55
C LYS A 177 8.82 -18.26 -18.80
N ALA A 178 8.82 -17.97 -17.51
CA ALA A 178 10.00 -18.07 -16.65
C ALA A 178 10.46 -19.53 -16.49
N SER A 179 11.77 -19.73 -16.46
CA SER A 179 12.40 -20.99 -15.99
C SER A 179 12.03 -21.29 -14.53
N ALA A 180 12.24 -22.53 -14.08
CA ALA A 180 11.94 -22.93 -12.70
C ALA A 180 12.74 -22.10 -11.66
N GLU A 181 14.02 -21.82 -11.92
CA GLU A 181 14.85 -20.99 -11.04
C GLU A 181 14.33 -19.56 -10.96
N THR A 182 13.95 -18.99 -12.11
CA THR A 182 13.39 -17.63 -12.17
C THR A 182 12.04 -17.57 -11.48
N GLU A 183 11.20 -18.60 -11.64
CA GLU A 183 9.95 -18.70 -10.93
C GLU A 183 10.16 -18.67 -9.40
N LEU A 184 11.09 -19.46 -8.87
CA LEU A 184 11.38 -19.48 -7.43
C LEU A 184 11.80 -18.10 -6.91
N MET A 185 12.67 -17.42 -7.65
CA MET A 185 13.07 -16.04 -7.33
C MET A 185 11.86 -15.08 -7.35
N LEU A 186 11.02 -15.13 -8.39
CA LEU A 186 9.86 -14.25 -8.51
C LEU A 186 8.78 -14.57 -7.47
N GLN A 187 8.64 -15.84 -7.07
CA GLN A 187 7.78 -16.25 -5.97
C GLN A 187 8.28 -15.71 -4.62
N GLY A 188 9.59 -15.67 -4.39
CA GLY A 188 10.18 -15.02 -3.20
C GLY A 188 9.75 -13.55 -3.08
N ILE A 189 9.86 -12.81 -4.19
CA ILE A 189 9.42 -11.40 -4.27
C ILE A 189 7.91 -11.29 -4.03
N LYS A 190 7.12 -12.16 -4.67
CA LYS A 190 5.65 -12.18 -4.52
C LYS A 190 5.22 -12.47 -3.09
N ASN A 191 5.82 -13.46 -2.43
CA ASN A 191 5.50 -13.83 -1.06
C ASN A 191 5.83 -12.70 -0.08
N GLN A 192 6.98 -12.05 -0.26
CA GLN A 192 7.37 -10.93 0.60
C GLN A 192 6.49 -9.69 0.37
N TYR A 193 6.06 -9.44 -0.87
CA TYR A 193 5.06 -8.41 -1.17
C TYR A 193 3.75 -8.66 -0.42
N TYR A 194 3.15 -9.84 -0.55
CA TYR A 194 1.86 -10.12 0.10
C TYR A 194 1.97 -10.09 1.62
N LYS A 195 3.07 -10.60 2.18
CA LYS A 195 3.33 -10.51 3.62
C LYS A 195 3.33 -9.06 4.12
N GLU A 196 4.10 -8.18 3.47
CA GLU A 196 4.18 -6.76 3.85
C GLU A 196 2.88 -6.01 3.61
N LEU A 197 2.16 -6.37 2.55
CA LEU A 197 0.87 -5.80 2.22
C LEU A 197 -0.20 -6.18 3.24
N ASP A 198 -0.27 -7.45 3.64
CA ASP A 198 -1.22 -7.93 4.64
C ASP A 198 -0.93 -7.28 6.01
N ASP A 199 0.34 -7.15 6.39
CA ASP A 199 0.76 -6.43 7.59
C ASP A 199 0.37 -4.94 7.54
N LEU A 200 0.52 -4.28 6.38
CA LEU A 200 0.10 -2.90 6.16
C LEU A 200 -1.41 -2.73 6.28
N GLU A 201 -2.17 -3.61 5.64
CA GLU A 201 -3.63 -3.56 5.69
C GLU A 201 -4.13 -3.80 7.11
N PHE A 202 -3.56 -4.77 7.83
CA PHE A 202 -3.89 -5.05 9.21
C PHE A 202 -3.64 -3.83 10.11
N ASN A 203 -2.47 -3.21 10.01
CA ASN A 203 -2.14 -2.02 10.79
C ASN A 203 -3.06 -0.84 10.43
N PHE A 204 -3.32 -0.61 9.14
CA PHE A 204 -4.24 0.43 8.68
C PHE A 204 -5.64 0.25 9.29
N TRP A 205 -6.15 -0.98 9.35
CA TRP A 205 -7.45 -1.26 9.97
C TRP A 205 -7.43 -1.06 11.48
N ILE A 206 -6.36 -1.46 12.17
CA ILE A 206 -6.19 -1.19 13.61
C ILE A 206 -6.20 0.31 13.88
N ASP A 207 -5.43 1.10 13.13
CA ASP A 207 -5.34 2.54 13.32
C ASP A 207 -6.68 3.21 13.04
N ARG A 208 -7.38 2.73 12.01
CA ARG A 208 -8.74 3.20 11.70
C ARG A 208 -9.73 2.89 12.83
N ILE A 209 -9.73 1.68 13.37
CA ILE A 209 -10.60 1.30 14.50
C ILE A 209 -10.25 2.12 15.74
N SER A 210 -8.96 2.28 16.01
CA SER A 210 -8.44 3.03 17.16
C SER A 210 -8.84 4.51 17.09
N ALA A 211 -8.74 5.12 15.90
CA ALA A 211 -9.20 6.48 15.67
C ALA A 211 -10.70 6.62 16.01
N TRP A 212 -11.54 5.68 15.56
CA TRP A 212 -12.98 5.69 15.87
C TRP A 212 -13.24 5.53 17.38
N LEU A 213 -12.53 4.63 18.05
CA LEU A 213 -12.65 4.41 19.49
C LEU A 213 -12.34 5.67 20.30
N ILE A 214 -11.34 6.48 19.90
CA ILE A 214 -11.02 7.75 20.57
C ILE A 214 -12.24 8.69 20.59
N TYR A 215 -12.97 8.79 19.49
CA TYR A 215 -14.17 9.65 19.43
C TYR A 215 -15.34 9.08 20.24
N VAL A 216 -15.47 7.75 20.34
CA VAL A 216 -16.44 7.11 21.24
C VAL A 216 -16.11 7.41 22.70
N VAL A 217 -14.83 7.33 23.10
CA VAL A 217 -14.39 7.66 24.45
C VAL A 217 -14.62 9.14 24.76
N LEU A 218 -14.26 10.05 23.83
CA LEU A 218 -14.54 11.48 23.97
C LEU A 218 -16.03 11.76 24.16
N PHE A 219 -16.89 11.06 23.42
CA PHE A 219 -18.34 11.17 23.61
C PHE A 219 -18.78 10.74 25.02
N LEU A 220 -18.25 9.63 25.54
CA LEU A 220 -18.58 9.15 26.89
C LEU A 220 -18.13 10.15 27.96
N ILE A 221 -16.92 10.72 27.82
CA ILE A 221 -16.39 11.75 28.71
C ILE A 221 -17.28 12.99 28.69
N LEU A 222 -17.62 13.51 27.51
CA LEU A 222 -18.49 14.68 27.37
C LEU A 222 -19.90 14.42 27.93
N SER A 223 -20.44 13.22 27.70
CA SER A 223 -21.73 12.80 28.26
C SER A 223 -21.71 12.75 29.79
N LEU A 224 -20.63 12.25 30.38
CA LEU A 224 -20.43 12.23 31.83
C LEU A 224 -20.32 13.64 32.41
N ILE A 225 -19.56 14.53 31.76
CA ILE A 225 -19.42 15.95 32.18
C ILE A 225 -20.79 16.63 32.19
N VAL A 226 -21.58 16.48 31.13
CA VAL A 226 -22.93 17.06 31.04
C VAL A 226 -23.85 16.51 32.14
N TYR A 227 -23.75 15.20 32.44
CA TYR A 227 -24.51 14.58 33.51
C TYR A 227 -24.13 15.15 34.89
N LEU A 228 -22.83 15.27 35.18
CA LEU A 228 -22.33 15.86 36.43
C LEU A 228 -22.81 17.31 36.59
N ILE A 229 -22.67 18.14 35.55
CA ILE A 229 -23.14 19.54 35.58
C ILE A 229 -24.64 19.62 35.88
N ARG A 230 -25.47 18.82 35.20
CA ARG A 230 -26.93 18.80 35.46
C ARG A 230 -27.26 18.34 36.87
N THR A 231 -26.55 17.33 37.37
CA THR A 231 -26.74 16.81 38.72
C THR A 231 -26.39 17.87 39.76
N SER A 232 -25.25 18.55 39.59
CA SER A 232 -24.83 19.67 40.45
C SER A 232 -25.81 20.84 40.43
N ILE A 233 -26.28 21.26 39.26
CA ILE A 233 -27.29 22.34 39.14
C ILE A 233 -28.60 21.95 39.85
N ASN A 234 -29.06 20.71 39.68
CA ASN A 234 -30.23 20.20 40.38
C ASN A 234 -30.00 20.15 41.90
N TYR A 235 -28.83 19.69 42.34
CA TYR A 235 -28.51 19.63 43.77
C TYR A 235 -28.53 21.02 44.41
N VAL A 236 -27.98 22.05 43.73
CA VAL A 236 -28.05 23.44 44.18
C VAL A 236 -29.48 23.97 44.19
N ARG A 237 -30.26 23.74 43.13
CA ARG A 237 -31.66 24.21 43.04
C ARG A 237 -32.59 23.56 44.07
N PHE A 238 -32.45 22.26 44.31
CA PHE A 238 -33.29 21.52 45.24
C PHE A 238 -32.79 21.60 46.69
N GLY A 239 -31.47 21.70 46.91
CA GLY A 239 -30.88 21.98 48.23
C GLY A 239 -31.23 23.38 48.74
N SER A 240 -31.21 24.39 47.87
CA SER A 240 -31.65 25.76 48.19
C SER A 240 -33.13 25.82 48.61
N LYS A 241 -34.03 25.08 47.94
CA LYS A 241 -35.45 25.00 48.33
C LYS A 241 -35.70 24.32 49.67
N LYS A 242 -34.82 23.40 50.09
CA LYS A 242 -34.96 22.71 51.38
C LYS A 242 -34.57 23.62 52.55
N ASN A 243 -33.54 24.45 52.39
CA ASN A 243 -33.10 25.39 53.42
C ASN A 243 -34.07 26.55 53.65
N ILE A 244 -34.75 27.05 52.61
CA ILE A 244 -35.72 28.15 52.75
C ILE A 244 -36.97 27.71 53.54
N ARG A 245 -37.41 26.45 53.40
CA ARG A 245 -38.56 25.93 54.16
C ARG A 245 -38.27 25.67 55.64
N THR A 246 -37.04 25.36 56.02
CA THR A 246 -36.65 25.18 57.42
C THR A 246 -36.53 26.49 58.19
N THR A 247 -36.19 27.60 57.52
CA THR A 247 -36.13 28.92 58.18
C THR A 247 -37.50 29.53 58.45
N GLU A 248 -38.55 29.20 57.69
CA GLU A 248 -39.93 29.63 57.98
C GLU A 248 -40.62 28.80 59.08
N LEU A 249 -40.19 27.55 59.30
CA LEU A 249 -40.72 26.70 60.37
C LEU A 249 -40.03 26.92 61.72
N ALA A 250 -38.90 27.62 61.76
CA ALA A 250 -38.18 27.95 62.99
C ALA A 250 -38.52 29.34 63.57
N SER A 251 -39.42 30.11 62.92
CA SER A 251 -39.86 31.44 63.39
C SER A 251 -41.32 31.48 63.87
N LYS A 252 -41.91 30.34 64.25
CA LYS A 252 -43.22 30.26 64.90
C LYS A 252 -43.11 29.58 66.25
#